data_AF-A0A4Q1FHM8-F1
#
_entry.id   AF-A0A4Q1FHM8-F1
#
_cell.length_a   1.000
_cell.length_b   1.000
_cell.length_c   1.000
_cell.angle_alpha   90.00
_cell.angle_beta   90.00
_cell.angle_gamma   90.00
#
_symmetry.space_group_name_H-M   'P 1'
#
loop_
_entity.id
_entity.type
_entity.pdbx_description
1 polymer ?
#
loop_
_entity_poly.entity_id
_entity_poly.type
_entity_poly.pdbx_seq_one_letter_code
_entity_poly.pdbx_strand_id
1 'polypeptide(L)'
;MISCERKEPNFSEEMIEMLADRGEIKDGVVILPPIPASFTDLYFRITNNEIVLINGNELYFFYKKYYSTEFKSYKDFLNAVLNDEFIMDKELFKHPKYPKRFKLNAEIKKEYSNLGFNEFLKKYAKPSLRKKELILNKSNLKEGQYLSVTYFLYINKYDISSDCHLGIDYIRKREDSFK
;
A
#
# COMPACT_ATOMS: atom_id res chain seq x y z
N MET A 1 16.65 28.37 -5.56
CA MET A 1 17.23 27.06 -5.20
C MET A 1 16.08 26.14 -4.85
N ILE A 2 15.69 25.25 -5.76
CA ILE A 2 14.74 24.19 -5.46
C ILE A 2 15.54 23.15 -4.69
N SER A 3 15.27 23.01 -3.39
CA SER A 3 15.82 21.93 -2.59
C SER A 3 15.39 20.62 -3.25
N CYS A 4 16.32 19.94 -3.93
CA CYS A 4 16.16 18.53 -4.29
C CYS A 4 16.30 17.71 -3.00
N GLU A 5 15.43 17.96 -2.02
CA GLU A 5 15.20 17.03 -0.94
C GLU A 5 14.67 15.76 -1.60
N ARG A 6 15.53 14.77 -1.75
CA ARG A 6 15.11 13.43 -2.14
C ARG A 6 14.10 12.99 -1.09
N LYS A 7 12.84 12.96 -1.50
CA LYS A 7 11.75 12.41 -0.70
C LYS A 7 12.17 11.00 -0.29
N GLU A 8 12.07 10.72 1.00
CA GLU A 8 12.38 9.39 1.50
C GLU A 8 11.49 8.36 0.79
N PRO A 9 12.05 7.25 0.28
CA PRO A 9 11.26 6.25 -0.42
C PRO A 9 10.21 5.63 0.49
N ASN A 10 9.08 5.23 -0.10
CA ASN A 10 7.96 4.62 0.62
C ASN A 10 8.29 3.17 1.06
N PHE A 11 9.11 2.48 0.28
CA PHE A 11 9.65 1.15 0.52
C PHE A 11 11.18 1.19 0.42
N SER A 12 11.89 0.49 1.32
CA SER A 12 13.33 0.30 1.19
C SER A 12 13.66 -0.58 -0.01
N GLU A 13 14.92 -0.56 -0.45
CA GLU A 13 15.38 -1.46 -1.51
C GLU A 13 15.15 -2.93 -1.15
N GLU A 14 15.47 -3.35 0.07
CA GLU A 14 15.23 -4.70 0.58
C GLU A 14 13.74 -5.09 0.53
N MET A 15 12.84 -4.18 0.90
CA MET A 15 11.39 -4.43 0.79
C MET A 15 10.96 -4.61 -0.67
N ILE A 16 11.50 -3.81 -1.59
CA ILE A 16 11.23 -3.94 -3.02
C ILE A 16 11.76 -5.27 -3.55
N GLU A 17 12.94 -5.72 -3.09
CA GLU A 17 13.48 -7.05 -3.44
C GLU A 17 12.58 -8.17 -2.94
N MET A 18 12.14 -8.12 -1.68
CA MET A 18 11.21 -9.10 -1.11
C MET A 18 9.85 -9.13 -1.84
N LEU A 19 9.34 -7.97 -2.27
CA LEU A 19 8.11 -7.87 -3.07
C LEU A 19 8.30 -8.37 -4.52
N ALA A 20 9.50 -8.19 -5.06
CA ALA A 20 9.85 -8.62 -6.41
C ALA A 20 10.14 -10.13 -6.48
N ASP A 21 10.52 -10.74 -5.35
CA ASP A 21 10.74 -12.18 -5.26
C ASP A 21 9.41 -12.93 -5.50
N ARG A 22 9.40 -13.74 -6.56
CA ARG A 22 8.25 -14.59 -6.94
C ARG A 22 8.50 -16.06 -6.59
N GLY A 23 9.53 -16.31 -5.81
CA GLY A 23 10.02 -17.61 -5.43
C GLY A 23 11.05 -18.17 -6.42
N GLU A 24 11.94 -18.98 -5.88
CA GLU A 24 12.89 -19.78 -6.66
C GLU A 24 12.40 -21.23 -6.71
N ILE A 25 12.51 -21.86 -7.88
CA ILE A 25 12.40 -23.32 -7.97
C ILE A 25 13.79 -23.88 -7.66
N LYS A 26 13.95 -24.44 -6.46
CA LYS A 26 15.15 -25.20 -6.09
C LYS A 26 14.76 -26.67 -5.94
N ASP A 27 15.41 -27.54 -6.69
CA ASP A 27 15.21 -29.00 -6.64
C ASP A 27 13.74 -29.43 -6.79
N GLY A 28 12.97 -28.72 -7.62
CA GLY A 28 11.55 -29.01 -7.86
C GLY A 28 10.59 -28.51 -6.77
N VAL A 29 11.09 -27.84 -5.73
CA VAL A 29 10.29 -27.20 -4.68
C VAL A 29 10.20 -25.69 -4.95
N VAL A 30 8.97 -25.17 -4.95
CA VAL A 30 8.73 -23.72 -5.03
C VAL A 30 8.93 -23.13 -3.65
N ILE A 31 10.01 -22.39 -3.46
CA ILE A 31 10.21 -21.59 -2.24
C ILE A 31 9.43 -20.30 -2.45
N LEU A 32 8.31 -20.13 -1.73
CA LEU A 32 7.53 -18.89 -1.80
C LEU A 32 8.25 -17.78 -1.02
N PRO A 33 8.12 -16.51 -1.45
CA PRO A 33 8.59 -15.38 -0.68
C PRO A 33 7.93 -15.37 0.72
N PRO A 34 8.62 -14.87 1.75
CA PRO A 34 8.11 -14.86 3.11
C PRO A 34 6.77 -14.12 3.20
N ILE A 35 5.77 -14.80 3.80
CA ILE A 35 4.52 -14.16 4.24
C ILE A 35 4.92 -13.19 5.35
N PRO A 36 4.59 -11.89 5.25
CA PRO A 36 3.39 -11.33 4.64
C PRO A 36 3.56 -10.59 3.30
N ALA A 37 4.77 -10.46 2.73
CA ALA A 37 5.03 -9.58 1.58
C ALA A 37 4.07 -9.84 0.38
N SER A 38 3.71 -11.10 0.14
CA SER A 38 2.77 -11.53 -0.90
C SER A 38 1.32 -11.04 -0.73
N PHE A 39 0.92 -10.66 0.49
CA PHE A 39 -0.43 -10.27 0.87
C PHE A 39 -0.53 -8.80 1.30
N THR A 40 0.55 -8.03 1.14
CA THR A 40 0.55 -6.61 1.46
C THR A 40 -0.31 -5.84 0.48
N ASP A 41 -1.23 -5.04 1.02
CA ASP A 41 -1.98 -4.04 0.27
C ASP A 41 -1.02 -2.96 -0.28
N LEU A 42 -1.04 -2.76 -1.58
CA LEU A 42 -0.25 -1.76 -2.29
C LEU A 42 -1.17 -0.66 -2.81
N TYR A 43 -0.74 0.59 -2.62
CA TYR A 43 -1.44 1.77 -3.11
C TYR A 43 -0.54 2.55 -4.07
N PHE A 44 -1.08 2.88 -5.23
CA PHE A 44 -0.39 3.74 -6.20
C PHE A 44 -1.38 4.66 -6.92
N ARG A 45 -0.85 5.72 -7.52
CA ARG A 45 -1.66 6.73 -8.22
C ARG A 45 -1.84 6.36 -9.68
N ILE A 46 -3.02 6.70 -10.19
CA ILE A 46 -3.32 6.69 -11.63
C ILE A 46 -3.75 8.10 -12.06
N THR A 47 -3.99 8.27 -13.36
CA THR A 47 -4.45 9.54 -13.90
C THR A 47 -5.73 10.04 -13.19
N ASN A 48 -5.99 11.36 -13.24
CA ASN A 48 -7.08 12.03 -12.52
C ASN A 48 -7.00 11.98 -10.98
N ASN A 49 -5.81 11.74 -10.43
CA ASN A 49 -5.55 11.72 -8.98
C ASN A 49 -6.40 10.67 -8.24
N GLU A 50 -6.71 9.57 -8.93
CA GLU A 50 -7.28 8.37 -8.32
C GLU A 50 -6.17 7.49 -7.76
N ILE A 51 -6.51 6.72 -6.74
CA ILE A 51 -5.63 5.77 -6.09
C ILE A 51 -6.20 4.37 -6.33
N VAL A 52 -5.31 3.46 -6.71
CA VAL A 52 -5.62 2.03 -6.83
C VAL A 52 -5.18 1.33 -5.55
N LEU A 53 -6.01 0.43 -5.05
CA LEU A 53 -5.68 -0.55 -4.01
C LEU A 53 -5.63 -1.94 -4.65
N ILE A 54 -4.50 -2.62 -4.50
CA ILE A 54 -4.21 -3.91 -5.12
C ILE A 54 -3.26 -4.73 -4.24
N ASN A 55 -3.09 -6.03 -4.49
CA ASN A 55 -1.99 -6.81 -3.90
C ASN A 55 -0.80 -7.00 -4.86
N GLY A 56 0.33 -7.51 -4.36
CA GLY A 56 1.54 -7.72 -5.15
C GLY A 56 1.38 -8.71 -6.32
N ASN A 57 0.52 -9.72 -6.22
CA ASN A 57 0.28 -10.68 -7.31
C ASN A 57 -0.46 -10.04 -8.49
N GLU A 58 -1.48 -9.26 -8.17
CA GLU A 58 -2.25 -8.52 -9.15
C GLU A 58 -1.39 -7.44 -9.83
N LEU A 59 -0.54 -6.73 -9.07
CA LEU A 59 0.39 -5.76 -9.64
C LEU A 59 1.41 -6.42 -10.60
N TYR A 60 1.90 -7.62 -10.25
CA TYR A 60 2.75 -8.43 -11.13
C TYR A 60 2.03 -8.81 -12.44
N PHE A 61 0.73 -9.14 -12.38
CA PHE A 61 -0.05 -9.41 -13.59
C PHE A 61 -0.11 -8.18 -14.50
N PHE A 62 -0.33 -6.97 -13.95
CA PHE A 62 -0.29 -5.74 -14.74
C PHE A 62 1.08 -5.49 -15.38
N TYR A 63 2.16 -5.72 -14.62
CA TYR A 63 3.53 -5.64 -15.15
C TYR A 63 3.71 -6.56 -16.36
N LYS A 64 3.42 -7.86 -16.20
CA LYS A 64 3.63 -8.85 -17.28
C LYS A 64 2.83 -8.50 -18.53
N LYS A 65 1.59 -8.06 -18.36
CA LYS A 65 0.67 -7.82 -19.45
C LYS A 65 0.93 -6.51 -20.20
N TYR A 66 1.35 -5.45 -19.52
CA TYR A 66 1.38 -4.11 -20.10
C TYR A 66 2.72 -3.39 -20.01
N TYR A 67 3.59 -3.72 -19.05
CA TYR A 67 4.80 -2.93 -18.76
C TYR A 67 6.11 -3.71 -18.89
N SER A 68 6.06 -5.00 -19.22
CA SER A 68 7.25 -5.86 -19.31
C SER A 68 8.21 -5.51 -20.45
N THR A 69 7.77 -4.72 -21.42
CA THR A 69 8.63 -4.16 -22.48
C THR A 69 9.18 -2.77 -22.16
N GLU A 70 8.58 -2.08 -21.18
CA GLU A 70 8.97 -0.72 -20.77
C GLU A 70 10.00 -0.75 -19.63
N PHE A 71 9.87 -1.72 -18.73
CA PHE A 71 10.76 -1.89 -17.58
C PHE A 71 11.65 -3.11 -17.78
N LYS A 72 12.92 -2.99 -17.41
CA LYS A 72 13.91 -4.08 -17.56
C LYS A 72 13.59 -5.26 -16.64
N SER A 73 12.97 -4.99 -15.50
CA SER A 73 12.61 -6.00 -14.51
C SER A 73 11.36 -5.61 -13.73
N TYR A 74 10.76 -6.59 -13.04
CA TYR A 74 9.66 -6.33 -12.13
C TYR A 74 10.10 -5.49 -10.92
N LYS A 75 11.35 -5.65 -10.46
CA LYS A 75 11.96 -4.82 -9.40
C LYS A 75 11.95 -3.34 -9.78
N ASP A 76 12.37 -3.03 -11.01
CA ASP A 76 12.39 -1.65 -11.51
C ASP A 76 10.97 -1.07 -11.62
N PHE A 77 10.02 -1.87 -12.09
CA PHE A 77 8.61 -1.49 -12.15
C PHE A 77 8.02 -1.22 -10.75
N LEU A 78 8.28 -2.10 -9.78
CA LEU A 78 7.84 -1.91 -8.40
C LEU A 78 8.41 -0.63 -7.80
N ASN A 79 9.70 -0.37 -7.98
CA ASN A 79 10.32 0.86 -7.48
C ASN A 79 9.67 2.10 -8.11
N ALA A 80 9.45 2.08 -9.43
CA ALA A 80 8.81 3.20 -10.12
C ALA A 80 7.40 3.47 -9.59
N VAL A 81 6.57 2.43 -9.45
CA VAL A 81 5.17 2.54 -9.01
C VAL A 81 5.04 2.91 -7.53
N LEU A 82 5.88 2.35 -6.66
CA LEU A 82 5.73 2.46 -5.21
C LEU A 82 6.56 3.59 -4.58
N ASN A 83 7.70 3.96 -5.20
CA ASN A 83 8.63 4.96 -4.68
C ASN A 83 8.72 6.22 -5.55
N ASP A 84 8.71 6.08 -6.88
CA ASP A 84 9.03 7.19 -7.81
C ASP A 84 7.79 7.90 -8.38
N GLU A 85 6.62 7.73 -7.74
CA GLU A 85 5.34 8.36 -8.13
C GLU A 85 4.91 8.08 -9.58
N PHE A 86 5.34 6.97 -10.19
CA PHE A 86 4.92 6.58 -11.53
C PHE A 86 3.39 6.44 -11.60
N ILE A 87 2.81 7.03 -12.65
CA ILE A 87 1.36 7.07 -12.85
C ILE A 87 0.99 6.04 -13.91
N MET A 88 0.30 4.97 -13.50
CA MET A 88 -0.22 3.98 -14.44
C MET A 88 -1.41 4.53 -15.24
N ASP A 89 -1.57 4.05 -16.47
CA ASP A 89 -2.67 4.45 -17.35
C ASP A 89 -4.01 3.91 -16.84
N LYS A 90 -5.01 4.80 -16.74
CA LYS A 90 -6.35 4.43 -16.26
C LYS A 90 -7.07 3.47 -17.22
N GLU A 91 -6.75 3.54 -18.52
CA GLU A 91 -7.41 2.74 -19.57
C GLU A 91 -7.12 1.24 -19.42
N LEU A 92 -6.09 0.89 -18.63
CA LEU A 92 -5.79 -0.48 -18.24
C LEU A 92 -6.82 -1.05 -17.23
N PHE A 93 -7.54 -0.19 -16.51
CA PHE A 93 -8.50 -0.55 -15.47
C PHE A 93 -9.95 -0.42 -15.97
N LYS A 94 -10.27 -1.23 -16.98
CA LYS A 94 -11.56 -1.19 -17.69
C LYS A 94 -12.75 -1.57 -16.82
N HIS A 95 -12.54 -2.45 -15.83
CA HIS A 95 -13.64 -2.91 -14.99
C HIS A 95 -13.96 -1.84 -13.92
N PRO A 96 -15.22 -1.37 -13.82
CA PRO A 96 -15.57 -0.23 -12.95
C PRO A 96 -15.26 -0.50 -11.47
N LYS A 97 -15.37 -1.77 -11.04
CA LYS A 97 -15.22 -2.18 -9.65
C LYS A 97 -13.88 -2.86 -9.32
N TYR A 98 -13.01 -3.10 -10.31
CA TYR A 98 -11.77 -3.85 -10.10
C TYR A 98 -10.62 -3.39 -11.02
N PRO A 99 -9.40 -3.19 -10.50
CA PRO A 99 -9.04 -3.15 -9.07
C PRO A 99 -9.77 -2.01 -8.37
N LYS A 100 -9.77 -2.03 -7.03
CA LYS A 100 -10.50 -1.03 -6.25
C LYS A 100 -9.85 0.33 -6.46
N ARG A 101 -10.63 1.30 -6.96
CA ARG A 101 -10.19 2.68 -7.22
C ARG A 101 -10.98 3.64 -6.36
N PHE A 102 -10.32 4.68 -5.88
CA PHE A 102 -10.96 5.72 -5.10
C PHE A 102 -10.26 7.07 -5.23
N LYS A 103 -10.98 8.13 -4.91
CA LYS A 103 -10.43 9.46 -4.66
C LYS A 103 -10.40 9.69 -3.16
N LEU A 104 -9.41 10.49 -2.71
CA LEU A 104 -9.35 10.87 -1.31
C LEU A 104 -10.61 11.65 -0.91
N ASN A 105 -11.21 11.22 0.21
CA ASN A 105 -12.30 11.91 0.84
C ASN A 105 -11.83 13.32 1.26
N ALA A 106 -12.56 14.35 0.85
CA ALA A 106 -12.15 15.74 1.06
C ALA A 106 -12.06 16.11 2.55
N GLU A 107 -12.94 15.57 3.40
CA GLU A 107 -12.91 15.80 4.85
C GLU A 107 -11.64 15.20 5.44
N ILE A 108 -11.33 13.94 5.13
CA ILE A 108 -10.13 13.24 5.62
C ILE A 108 -8.85 13.93 5.12
N LYS A 109 -8.83 14.35 3.85
CA LYS A 109 -7.68 15.08 3.28
C LYS A 109 -7.44 16.40 4.03
N LYS A 110 -8.50 17.20 4.24
CA LYS A 110 -8.40 18.48 4.97
C LYS A 110 -7.97 18.25 6.42
N GLU A 111 -8.52 17.23 7.06
CA GLU A 111 -8.18 16.87 8.42
C GLU A 111 -6.72 16.46 8.57
N TYR A 112 -6.22 15.56 7.71
CA TYR A 112 -4.83 15.14 7.69
C TYR A 112 -3.88 16.33 7.49
N SER A 113 -4.19 17.23 6.55
CA SER A 113 -3.40 18.44 6.31
C SER A 113 -3.35 19.38 7.51
N ASN A 114 -4.40 19.43 8.34
CA ASN A 114 -4.46 20.30 9.51
C ASN A 114 -3.79 19.68 10.75
N LEU A 115 -3.95 18.37 10.95
CA LEU A 115 -3.49 17.67 12.17
C LEU A 115 -2.04 17.19 12.07
N GLY A 116 -1.59 16.83 10.87
CA GLY A 116 -0.38 16.04 10.70
C GLY A 116 -0.55 14.58 11.14
N PHE A 117 0.47 13.75 10.86
CA PHE A 117 0.34 12.30 11.01
C PHE A 117 0.14 11.82 12.46
N ASN A 118 0.83 12.39 13.43
CA ASN A 118 0.78 11.91 14.82
C ASN A 118 -0.63 12.04 15.44
N GLU A 119 -1.26 13.20 15.27
CA GLU A 119 -2.62 13.42 15.77
C GLU A 119 -3.66 12.66 14.93
N PHE A 120 -3.42 12.53 13.62
CA PHE A 120 -4.23 11.67 12.75
C PHE A 120 -4.22 10.21 13.21
N LEU A 121 -3.04 9.66 13.50
CA LEU A 121 -2.86 8.30 14.00
C LEU A 121 -3.56 8.12 15.35
N LYS A 122 -3.40 9.05 16.30
CA LYS A 122 -4.09 9.00 17.60
C LYS A 122 -5.61 8.96 17.47
N LYS A 123 -6.17 9.68 16.49
CA LYS A 123 -7.61 9.70 16.25
C LYS A 123 -8.10 8.38 15.65
N TYR A 124 -7.40 7.85 14.67
CA TYR A 124 -7.84 6.67 13.91
C TYR A 124 -7.30 5.35 14.43
N ALA A 125 -6.40 5.34 15.41
CA ALA A 125 -5.93 4.14 16.09
C ALA A 125 -6.47 4.06 17.51
N LYS A 126 -6.67 2.83 18.01
CA LYS A 126 -6.91 2.54 19.41
C LYS A 126 -6.11 1.30 19.83
N PRO A 127 -5.77 1.14 21.11
CA PRO A 127 -5.12 -0.08 21.57
C PRO A 127 -6.02 -1.31 21.35
N SER A 128 -5.41 -2.41 20.92
CA SER A 128 -6.02 -3.74 20.94
C SER A 128 -6.22 -4.22 22.38
N LEU A 129 -7.17 -5.14 22.59
CA LEU A 129 -7.30 -5.88 23.85
C LEU A 129 -6.06 -6.75 24.13
N ARG A 130 -5.34 -7.17 23.08
CA ARG A 130 -4.04 -7.83 23.19
C ARG A 130 -2.96 -6.74 23.32
N LYS A 131 -2.15 -6.81 24.38
CA LYS A 131 -1.15 -5.79 24.72
C LYS A 131 -0.22 -5.52 23.52
N LYS A 132 0.10 -4.23 23.29
CA LYS A 132 1.08 -3.70 22.32
C LYS A 132 0.66 -3.62 20.84
N GLU A 133 -0.58 -3.97 20.49
CA GLU A 133 -1.07 -3.80 19.11
C GLU A 133 -1.99 -2.57 18.98
N LEU A 134 -1.93 -1.91 17.83
CA LEU A 134 -2.90 -0.88 17.45
C LEU A 134 -3.92 -1.47 16.49
N ILE A 135 -5.17 -1.06 16.64
CA ILE A 135 -6.26 -1.40 15.72
C ILE A 135 -6.92 -0.12 15.21
N LEU A 136 -7.48 -0.20 14.01
CA LEU A 136 -8.24 0.88 13.40
C LEU A 136 -9.49 1.16 14.23
N ASN A 137 -9.64 2.41 14.65
CA ASN A 137 -10.80 2.86 15.37
C ASN A 137 -11.97 3.15 14.42
N LYS A 138 -12.63 2.08 13.98
CA LYS A 138 -13.75 2.16 13.02
C LYS A 138 -14.92 3.04 13.47
N SER A 139 -15.11 3.28 14.77
CA SER A 139 -16.15 4.19 15.27
C SER A 139 -15.91 5.65 14.91
N ASN A 140 -14.67 6.02 14.58
CA ASN A 140 -14.32 7.36 14.12
C ASN A 140 -14.41 7.51 12.59
N LEU A 141 -14.76 6.43 11.88
CA LEU A 141 -14.95 6.43 10.43
C LEU A 141 -16.42 6.62 10.06
N LYS A 142 -16.67 7.51 9.10
CA LYS A 142 -17.93 7.57 8.37
C LYS A 142 -17.85 6.75 7.09
N GLU A 143 -19.00 6.52 6.47
CA GLU A 143 -19.09 5.89 5.15
C GLU A 143 -18.17 6.61 4.14
N GLY A 144 -17.46 5.83 3.32
CA GLY A 144 -16.54 6.34 2.31
C GLY A 144 -15.20 6.90 2.82
N GLN A 145 -14.97 6.96 4.14
CA GLN A 145 -13.71 7.49 4.69
C GLN A 145 -12.60 6.44 4.81
N TYR A 146 -12.97 5.15 4.95
CA TYR A 146 -12.05 4.04 5.22
C TYR A 146 -10.79 4.07 4.34
N LEU A 147 -10.96 4.05 3.01
CA LEU A 147 -9.84 3.99 2.07
C LEU A 147 -8.90 5.19 2.14
N SER A 148 -9.44 6.37 2.48
CA SER A 148 -8.60 7.56 2.64
C SER A 148 -7.77 7.47 3.91
N VAL A 149 -8.37 6.99 5.00
CA VAL A 149 -7.64 6.79 6.27
C VAL A 149 -6.55 5.73 6.11
N THR A 150 -6.86 4.58 5.52
CA THR A 150 -5.85 3.53 5.29
C THR A 150 -4.76 3.97 4.33
N TYR A 151 -5.08 4.77 3.31
CA TYR A 151 -4.06 5.38 2.45
C TYR A 151 -3.14 6.35 3.19
N PHE A 152 -3.68 7.19 4.08
CA PHE A 152 -2.84 8.09 4.88
C PHE A 152 -1.95 7.33 5.86
N LEU A 153 -2.42 6.21 6.42
CA LEU A 153 -1.56 5.29 7.18
C LEU A 153 -0.46 4.71 6.27
N TYR A 154 -0.83 4.24 5.09
CA TYR A 154 0.08 3.64 4.11
C TYR A 154 1.22 4.58 3.70
N ILE A 155 0.93 5.82 3.31
CA ILE A 155 2.00 6.76 2.91
C ILE A 155 2.91 7.19 4.08
N ASN A 156 2.50 6.90 5.32
CA ASN A 156 3.30 7.10 6.52
C ASN A 156 3.95 5.80 7.02
N LYS A 157 4.06 4.79 6.14
CA LYS A 157 4.72 3.49 6.41
C LYS A 157 4.00 2.64 7.45
N TYR A 158 2.67 2.68 7.47
CA TYR A 158 1.82 1.77 8.25
C TYR A 158 0.90 0.97 7.33
N ASP A 159 0.86 -0.34 7.52
CA ASP A 159 0.02 -1.24 6.76
C ASP A 159 -1.16 -1.73 7.61
N ILE A 160 -2.23 -2.16 6.93
CA ILE A 160 -3.42 -2.74 7.56
C ILE A 160 -3.37 -4.25 7.39
N SER A 161 -3.52 -4.97 8.51
CA SER A 161 -3.73 -6.42 8.52
C SER A 161 -5.14 -6.69 9.05
N SER A 162 -6.03 -7.17 8.19
CA SER A 162 -7.42 -7.44 8.56
C SER A 162 -7.61 -8.88 9.00
N ASP A 163 -8.11 -9.07 10.23
CA ASP A 163 -8.71 -10.31 10.67
C ASP A 163 -10.20 -10.29 10.28
N CYS A 164 -10.52 -10.97 9.19
CA CYS A 164 -11.88 -11.01 8.65
C CYS A 164 -12.86 -11.78 9.54
N HIS A 165 -12.38 -12.70 10.38
CA HIS A 165 -13.23 -13.46 11.29
C HIS A 165 -13.70 -12.57 12.45
N LEU A 166 -12.81 -11.74 12.99
CA LEU A 166 -13.12 -10.81 14.07
C LEU A 166 -13.57 -9.43 13.59
N GLY A 167 -13.43 -9.12 12.29
CA GLY A 167 -13.68 -7.81 11.72
C GLY A 167 -12.71 -6.72 12.21
N ILE A 168 -11.53 -7.12 12.68
CA ILE A 168 -10.52 -6.23 13.27
C ILE A 168 -9.47 -5.89 12.23
N ASP A 169 -9.16 -4.60 12.09
CA ASP A 169 -8.07 -4.13 11.24
C ASP A 169 -6.92 -3.69 12.13
N TYR A 170 -5.84 -4.47 12.14
CA TYR A 170 -4.62 -4.14 12.88
C TYR A 170 -3.81 -3.12 12.09
N ILE A 171 -3.27 -2.12 12.79
CA ILE A 171 -2.34 -1.13 12.25
C ILE A 171 -0.94 -1.57 12.66
N ARG A 172 -0.08 -1.84 11.68
CA ARG A 172 1.30 -2.28 11.90
C ARG A 172 2.25 -1.35 11.17
N LYS A 173 3.45 -1.16 11.70
CA LYS A 173 4.49 -0.51 10.92
C LYS A 173 4.86 -1.42 9.76
N ARG A 174 5.05 -0.85 8.58
CA ARG A 174 5.43 -1.59 7.38
C ARG A 174 6.69 -2.41 7.60
N GLU A 175 7.72 -1.83 8.21
CA GLU A 175 8.98 -2.52 8.52
C GLU A 175 8.79 -3.86 9.25
N ASP A 176 7.80 -3.97 10.13
CA ASP A 176 7.55 -5.19 10.89
C ASP A 176 6.87 -6.28 10.05
N SER A 177 6.39 -5.93 8.86
CA SER A 177 5.86 -6.89 7.87
C SER A 177 6.95 -7.41 6.93
N PHE A 178 8.20 -6.96 7.07
CA PHE A 178 9.33 -7.36 6.22
C PHE A 178 10.52 -7.87 7.06
N LYS A 179 10.32 -8.14 8.35
CA LYS A 179 11.29 -8.77 9.27
C LYS A 179 10.90 -10.23 9.50
#